data_AF-A0A543FCB4-F1
#
_entry.id   AF-A0A543FCB4-F1
#
_cell.length_a   1.000
_cell.length_b   1.000
_cell.length_c   1.000
_cell.angle_alpha   90.00
_cell.angle_beta   90.00
_cell.angle_gamma   90.00
#
_symmetry.space_group_name_H-M   'P 1'
#
loop_
_entity.id
_entity.type
_entity.pdbx_description
1 polymer ?
#
loop_
_entity_poly.entity_id
_entity_poly.type
_entity_poly.pdbx_seq_one_letter_code
_entity_poly.pdbx_strand_id
1 'polypeptide(L)'
;MRCGISEAGARGSPVQGWFGMSDSELLVTALSGLVGLLPEPGDLVEPLHRVIDSATDALDLAGCAVLLVADGYSGVVTATPAALADVALSQRSSERGPALDALRHGEPVAVADVREHHSA
;
A
#
# COMPACT_ATOMS: atom_id res chain seq x y z
N MET A 1 53.08 12.19 1.97
CA MET A 1 52.22 11.72 3.07
C MET A 1 50.78 11.73 2.58
N ARG A 2 50.13 10.56 2.55
CA ARG A 2 48.70 10.38 2.24
C ARG A 2 47.89 10.55 3.54
N CYS A 3 46.83 11.34 3.49
CA CYS A 3 45.67 11.31 4.40
C CYS A 3 44.59 12.10 3.63
N GLY A 4 43.46 11.57 3.15
CA GLY A 4 42.66 10.45 3.63
C GLY A 4 41.29 10.98 4.05
N ILE A 5 40.54 11.62 3.14
CA ILE A 5 39.13 11.97 3.38
C ILE A 5 38.29 11.00 2.57
N SER A 6 37.84 9.95 3.25
CA SER A 6 36.89 8.98 2.73
C SER A 6 35.52 9.64 2.72
N GLU A 7 34.96 9.88 1.53
CA GLU A 7 33.55 10.22 1.36
C GLU A 7 32.70 9.01 1.76
N ALA A 8 32.21 9.04 3.00
CA ALA A 8 31.26 8.07 3.51
C ALA A 8 29.88 8.73 3.63
N GLY A 9 28.96 8.32 2.77
CA GLY A 9 27.56 8.12 3.12
C GLY A 9 26.73 9.36 3.42
N ALA A 10 26.24 10.02 2.39
CA ALA A 10 24.93 10.64 2.43
C ALA A 10 24.10 10.03 1.29
N ARG A 11 23.42 8.91 1.58
CA ARG A 11 22.25 8.51 0.79
C ARG A 11 21.25 9.65 0.94
N GLY A 12 21.12 10.47 -0.11
CA GLY A 12 20.08 11.47 -0.19
C GLY A 12 18.74 10.78 0.00
N SER A 13 18.08 11.09 1.11
CA SER A 13 16.69 10.76 1.34
C SER A 13 15.84 11.60 0.37
N PRO A 14 14.99 11.02 -0.48
CA PRO A 14 14.24 11.79 -1.48
C PRO A 14 13.07 12.61 -0.91
N VAL A 15 12.83 12.61 0.40
CA VAL A 15 11.59 13.18 1.01
C VAL A 15 11.61 14.69 1.27
N GLN A 16 12.55 15.46 0.71
CA GLN A 16 12.63 16.91 0.98
C GLN A 16 11.60 17.78 0.22
N GLY A 17 10.67 17.19 -0.54
CA GLY A 17 9.74 17.95 -1.40
C GLY A 17 8.30 18.13 -0.89
N TRP A 18 7.90 17.54 0.24
CA TRP A 18 6.46 17.41 0.57
C TRP A 18 5.88 18.50 1.48
N PHE A 19 6.70 19.44 1.96
CA PHE A 19 6.21 20.54 2.80
C PHE A 19 5.54 21.63 1.93
N GLY A 20 4.20 21.67 1.92
CA GLY A 20 3.40 22.73 1.31
C GLY A 20 2.44 22.31 0.19
N MET A 21 2.35 21.01 -0.12
CA MET A 21 1.41 20.48 -1.11
C MET A 21 0.01 20.31 -0.51
N SER A 22 -1.02 20.57 -1.32
CA SER A 22 -2.41 20.20 -0.98
C SER A 22 -2.63 18.69 -1.06
N ASP A 23 -3.64 18.18 -0.36
CA ASP A 23 -4.02 16.75 -0.40
C ASP A 23 -4.23 16.24 -1.84
N SER A 24 -4.81 17.09 -2.70
CA SER A 24 -4.99 16.80 -4.13
C SER A 24 -3.65 16.65 -4.87
N GLU A 25 -2.65 17.46 -4.54
CA GLU A 25 -1.32 17.39 -5.16
C GLU A 25 -0.54 16.18 -4.65
N LEU A 26 -0.69 15.81 -3.37
CA LEU A 26 -0.13 14.57 -2.82
C LEU A 26 -0.75 13.36 -3.51
N LEU A 27 -2.08 13.35 -3.66
CA LEU A 27 -2.81 12.29 -4.36
C LEU A 27 -2.37 12.17 -5.82
N VAL A 28 -2.34 13.28 -6.57
CA VAL A 28 -1.92 13.26 -7.99
C VAL A 28 -0.47 12.83 -8.13
N THR A 29 0.42 13.23 -7.21
CA THR A 29 1.83 12.83 -7.20
C THR A 29 1.99 11.35 -6.92
N ALA A 30 1.29 10.84 -5.91
CA ALA A 30 1.25 9.41 -5.61
C ALA A 30 0.74 8.62 -6.82
N LEU A 31 -0.42 8.98 -7.37
CA LEU A 31 -1.03 8.35 -8.55
C LEU A 31 -0.12 8.39 -9.79
N SER A 32 0.54 9.53 -10.05
CA SER A 32 1.49 9.66 -11.16
C SER A 32 2.70 8.75 -11.00
N GLY A 33 3.18 8.57 -9.77
CA GLY A 33 4.21 7.57 -9.45
C GLY A 33 3.74 6.15 -9.76
N LEU A 34 2.46 5.83 -9.52
CA LEU A 34 1.89 4.51 -9.81
C LEU A 34 1.74 4.23 -11.30
N VAL A 35 1.43 5.25 -12.11
CA VAL A 35 1.33 5.10 -13.58
C VAL A 35 2.67 4.66 -14.19
N GLY A 36 3.80 5.11 -13.63
CA GLY A 36 5.14 4.66 -14.02
C GLY A 36 5.48 3.23 -13.58
N LEU A 37 4.68 2.63 -12.71
CA LEU A 37 4.83 1.27 -12.20
C LEU A 37 3.90 0.26 -12.88
N LEU A 38 3.14 0.70 -13.90
CA LEU A 38 2.28 -0.19 -14.68
C LEU A 38 3.14 -1.31 -15.29
N PRO A 39 2.95 -2.56 -14.85
CA PRO A 39 3.90 -3.62 -15.11
C PRO A 39 3.79 -4.13 -16.55
N GLU A 40 4.94 -4.46 -17.15
CA GLU A 40 4.95 -5.51 -18.17
C GLU A 40 4.48 -6.82 -17.53
N PRO A 41 3.72 -7.66 -18.25
CA PRO A 41 3.12 -8.87 -17.67
C PRO A 41 4.20 -9.80 -17.11
N GLY A 42 4.33 -9.88 -15.77
CA GLY A 42 5.27 -10.82 -15.15
C GLY A 42 5.47 -10.69 -13.64
N ASP A 43 5.64 -9.47 -13.10
CA ASP A 43 5.90 -9.29 -11.67
C ASP A 43 5.24 -8.03 -11.10
N LEU A 44 4.12 -8.23 -10.40
CA LEU A 44 3.32 -7.16 -9.80
C LEU A 44 3.79 -6.82 -8.37
N VAL A 45 4.62 -7.64 -7.74
CA VAL A 45 4.86 -7.58 -6.30
C VAL A 45 5.58 -6.29 -5.91
N GLU A 46 6.68 -6.00 -6.59
CA GLU A 46 7.51 -4.80 -6.34
C GLU A 46 6.77 -3.49 -6.69
N PRO A 47 6.09 -3.37 -7.86
CA PRO A 47 5.18 -2.25 -8.13
C PRO A 47 4.12 -2.04 -7.05
N LEU A 48 3.45 -3.10 -6.60
CA LEU A 48 2.39 -3.01 -5.60
C LEU A 48 2.94 -2.66 -4.21
N HIS A 49 4.13 -3.15 -3.85
CA HIS A 49 4.80 -2.72 -2.63
C HIS A 49 5.03 -1.20 -2.61
N ARG A 50 5.54 -0.64 -3.71
CA ARG A 50 5.72 0.81 -3.82
C ARG A 50 4.39 1.58 -3.81
N VAL A 51 3.33 1.00 -4.37
CA VAL A 51 1.97 1.55 -4.30
C VAL A 51 1.52 1.65 -2.85
N ILE A 52 1.62 0.57 -2.08
CA ILE A 52 1.13 0.57 -0.69
C ILE A 52 1.96 1.46 0.22
N ASP A 53 3.27 1.55 0.01
CA ASP A 53 4.14 2.44 0.79
C ASP A 53 3.77 3.90 0.51
N SER A 54 3.61 4.27 -0.77
CA SER A 54 3.20 5.63 -1.17
C SER A 54 1.81 5.98 -0.63
N ALA A 55 0.85 5.05 -0.66
CA ALA A 55 -0.49 5.26 -0.14
C ALA A 55 -0.50 5.37 1.39
N THR A 56 0.33 4.57 2.07
CA THR A 56 0.48 4.61 3.54
C THR A 56 1.01 5.97 3.97
N ASP A 57 2.05 6.47 3.30
CA ASP A 57 2.65 7.78 3.60
C ASP A 57 1.68 8.94 3.26
N ALA A 58 1.07 8.91 2.08
CA ALA A 58 0.20 10.00 1.60
C ALA A 58 -1.10 10.14 2.41
N LEU A 59 -1.59 9.04 3.00
CA LEU A 59 -2.83 8.99 3.78
C LEU A 59 -2.58 8.89 5.29
N ASP A 60 -1.33 8.98 5.75
CA ASP A 60 -0.91 8.85 7.15
C ASP A 60 -1.49 7.59 7.83
N LEU A 61 -1.38 6.45 7.15
CA LEU A 61 -1.93 5.18 7.62
C LEU A 61 -0.92 4.43 8.48
N ALA A 62 -1.42 3.65 9.44
CA ALA A 62 -0.59 2.69 10.17
C ALA A 62 -0.10 1.52 9.28
N GLY A 63 -0.73 1.35 8.11
CA GLY A 63 -0.34 0.37 7.11
C GLY A 63 -1.40 0.15 6.04
N CYS A 64 -1.02 -0.60 5.01
CA CYS A 64 -1.85 -0.91 3.85
C CYS A 64 -1.59 -2.36 3.38
N ALA A 65 -2.61 -3.02 2.84
CA ALA A 65 -2.51 -4.33 2.24
C ALA A 65 -3.33 -4.40 0.95
N VAL A 66 -2.85 -5.15 -0.03
CA VAL A 66 -3.52 -5.36 -1.32
C VAL A 66 -3.85 -6.82 -1.50
N LEU A 67 -5.14 -7.08 -1.76
CA LEU A 67 -5.62 -8.37 -2.24
C LEU A 67 -5.89 -8.25 -3.75
N LEU A 68 -5.28 -9.13 -4.54
CA LEU A 68 -5.62 -9.28 -5.95
C LEU A 68 -6.56 -10.46 -6.14
N VAL A 69 -7.57 -10.27 -6.98
CA VAL A 69 -8.47 -11.33 -7.41
C VAL A 69 -8.19 -11.65 -8.87
N ALA A 70 -7.71 -12.86 -9.13
CA ALA A 70 -7.47 -13.38 -10.47
C ALA A 70 -8.11 -14.76 -10.60
N ASP A 71 -8.87 -15.00 -11.67
CA ASP A 71 -9.46 -16.30 -12.00
C ASP A 71 -10.21 -16.99 -10.85
N GLY A 72 -10.95 -16.20 -10.05
CA GLY A 72 -11.70 -16.70 -8.88
C GLY A 72 -10.85 -16.92 -7.61
N TYR A 73 -9.54 -16.62 -7.64
CA TYR A 73 -8.63 -16.68 -6.50
C TYR A 73 -8.24 -15.27 -6.02
N SER A 74 -8.58 -14.95 -4.76
CA SER A 74 -8.22 -13.71 -4.07
C SER A 74 -6.93 -13.78 -3.23
N GLY A 75 -5.73 -13.66 -3.80
CA GLY A 75 -4.48 -13.69 -3.02
C GLY A 75 -4.14 -12.36 -2.34
N VAL A 76 -3.58 -12.39 -1.11
CA VAL A 76 -2.84 -11.22 -0.59
C VAL A 76 -1.53 -11.14 -1.35
N VAL A 77 -1.28 -10.03 -2.02
CA VAL A 77 -0.09 -9.86 -2.86
C VAL A 77 0.99 -9.08 -2.13
N THR A 78 0.60 -8.11 -1.30
CA THR A 78 1.53 -7.31 -0.50
C THR A 78 0.82 -6.71 0.72
N ALA A 79 1.57 -6.48 1.81
CA ALA A 79 1.12 -5.80 3.00
C ALA A 79 2.29 -5.15 3.76
N THR A 80 2.07 -3.92 4.24
CA THR A 80 2.99 -3.17 5.10
C THR A 80 2.18 -2.61 6.27
N PRO A 81 2.45 -2.97 7.54
CA PRO A 81 3.41 -3.98 7.97
C PRO A 81 2.95 -5.40 7.63
N ALA A 82 3.87 -6.37 7.63
CA ALA A 82 3.59 -7.77 7.29
C ALA A 82 2.43 -8.39 8.11
N ALA A 83 2.22 -7.94 9.35
CA ALA A 83 1.10 -8.37 10.18
C ALA A 83 -0.29 -8.05 9.59
N LEU A 84 -0.40 -7.05 8.69
CA LEU A 84 -1.65 -6.79 7.97
C LEU A 84 -2.00 -7.89 6.97
N ALA A 85 -1.02 -8.68 6.50
CA ALA A 85 -1.30 -9.84 5.67
C ALA A 85 -2.16 -10.85 6.42
N ASP A 86 -1.92 -11.06 7.72
CA ASP A 86 -2.71 -11.98 8.55
C ASP A 86 -4.15 -11.50 8.70
N VAL A 87 -4.37 -10.19 8.82
CA VAL A 87 -5.71 -9.60 8.87
C VAL A 87 -6.46 -9.82 7.56
N ALA A 88 -5.81 -9.58 6.42
CA ALA A 88 -6.38 -9.82 5.09
C ALA A 88 -6.67 -11.32 4.85
N LEU A 89 -5.75 -12.20 5.23
CA LEU A 89 -5.92 -13.66 5.13
C LEU A 89 -7.03 -14.16 6.07
N SER A 90 -7.18 -13.59 7.26
CA SER A 90 -8.25 -13.93 8.21
C SER A 90 -9.63 -13.60 7.67
N GLN A 91 -9.79 -12.45 7.02
CA GLN A 91 -11.04 -12.08 6.34
C GLN A 91 -11.36 -13.06 5.22
N ARG A 92 -10.36 -13.37 4.38
CA ARG A 92 -10.49 -14.35 3.29
C ARG A 92 -10.91 -15.74 3.80
N SER A 93 -10.19 -16.27 4.79
CA SER A 93 -10.43 -17.63 5.31
C SER A 93 -11.77 -17.76 6.03
N SER A 94 -12.23 -16.68 6.65
CA SER A 94 -13.54 -16.63 7.31
C SER A 94 -14.67 -16.27 6.35
N GLU A 95 -14.37 -15.98 5.08
CA GLU A 95 -15.30 -15.48 4.06
C GLU A 95 -16.16 -14.29 4.51
N ARG A 96 -15.62 -13.45 5.41
CA ARG A 96 -16.29 -12.29 5.99
C ARG A 96 -15.32 -11.15 6.28
N GLY A 97 -15.83 -9.92 6.28
CA GLY A 97 -15.09 -8.74 6.72
C GLY A 97 -15.03 -7.63 5.66
N PRO A 98 -14.57 -6.42 6.05
CA PRO A 98 -14.71 -5.22 5.24
C PRO A 98 -14.07 -5.30 3.85
N ALA A 99 -12.90 -5.94 3.74
CA ALA A 99 -12.21 -6.08 2.46
C ALA A 99 -12.97 -7.00 1.49
N LEU A 100 -13.63 -8.03 2.02
CA LEU A 100 -14.48 -8.91 1.21
C LEU A 100 -15.82 -8.25 0.88
N ASP A 101 -16.39 -7.47 1.79
CA ASP A 101 -17.61 -6.72 1.53
C ASP A 101 -17.37 -5.68 0.43
N ALA A 102 -16.25 -4.95 0.48
CA ALA A 102 -15.84 -4.04 -0.59
C ALA A 102 -15.65 -4.76 -1.93
N LEU A 103 -15.02 -5.95 -1.91
CA LEU A 103 -14.85 -6.78 -3.11
C LEU A 103 -16.19 -7.26 -3.68
N ARG A 104 -17.12 -7.69 -2.83
CA ARG A 104 -18.44 -8.22 -3.24
C ARG A 104 -19.35 -7.15 -3.80
N HIS A 105 -19.36 -5.98 -3.19
CA HIS A 105 -20.29 -4.90 -3.52
C HIS A 105 -19.72 -3.92 -4.55
N GLY A 106 -18.39 -3.91 -4.74
CA GLY A 106 -17.73 -2.96 -5.63
C GLY A 106 -17.69 -1.53 -5.08
N GLU A 107 -17.94 -1.35 -3.79
CA GLU A 107 -18.03 -0.05 -3.13
C GLU A 107 -17.03 0.05 -1.97
N PRO A 108 -16.43 1.23 -1.69
CA PRO A 108 -15.54 1.42 -0.55
C PRO A 108 -16.25 1.16 0.78
N VAL A 109 -15.61 0.39 1.67
CA VAL A 109 -16.09 0.14 3.03
C VAL A 109 -15.11 0.76 4.02
N ALA A 110 -15.57 1.77 4.76
CA ALA A 110 -14.82 2.39 5.85
C ALA A 110 -15.41 1.96 7.19
N VAL A 111 -14.55 1.47 8.08
CA VAL A 111 -14.94 0.93 9.39
C VAL A 111 -14.08 1.59 10.47
N ALA A 112 -14.72 2.16 11.49
CA ALA A 112 -14.02 2.78 12.62
C ALA A 112 -13.38 1.73 13.55
N ASP A 113 -14.07 0.61 13.78
CA ASP A 113 -13.56 -0.54 14.53
C ASP A 113 -13.99 -1.85 13.87
N VAL A 114 -13.01 -2.64 13.41
CA VAL A 114 -13.27 -3.91 12.70
C VAL A 114 -14.03 -4.93 13.57
N ARG A 115 -13.95 -4.81 14.90
CA ARG A 115 -14.63 -5.71 15.85
C ARG A 115 -16.13 -5.47 15.91
N GLU A 116 -16.56 -4.27 15.55
CA GLU A 116 -17.96 -3.84 15.55
C GLU A 116 -18.60 -3.96 14.15
N HIS A 117 -17.81 -4.36 13.14
CA HIS A 117 -18.31 -4.55 11.79
C HIS A 117 -19.13 -5.83 11.68
N HIS A 118 -20.39 -5.68 11.27
CA HIS A 118 -21.27 -6.78 10.96
C HIS A 118 -21.63 -6.71 9.48
N SER A 119 -21.23 -7.72 8.71
CA SER A 119 -21.68 -7.89 7.33
C SER A 119 -23.21 -8.07 7.33
N ALA A 120 -23.90 -7.30 6.50
CA ALA A 120 -25.35 -7.36 6.33
C ALA A 120 -25.80 -8.60 5.56
#